data_AF-A0A1W9GIJ3-F1
#
_entry.id   AF-A0A1W9GIJ3-F1
#
_cell.length_a   1.000
_cell.length_b   1.000
_cell.length_c   1.000
_cell.angle_alpha   90.00
_cell.angle_beta   90.00
_cell.angle_gamma   90.00
#
_symmetry.space_group_name_H-M   'P 1'
#
loop_
_entity.id
_entity.type
_entity.pdbx_description
1 polymer ?
#
loop_
_entity_poly.entity_id
_entity_poly.type
_entity_poly.pdbx_seq_one_letter_code
_entity_poly.pdbx_strand_id
1 'polypeptide(L)'
;MTLSTNKRAEQIRELKKILKPGDTIYTKLNHVSKSGMYRVIDVFIVRKNEPLRLSWSVAEITGMGYDRKHEGVKASGCGMDMGYEVVYQLSHALFGDGYKCKGSKGKCPSNYHVNHRSVVRCPNWCRTSEDKTHRVYDTDTENDIPCTCGGGYIPNPEGPEQFNLIHKDGYALRHRWL
;
A
#
# COMPACT_ATOMS: atom_id res chain seq x y z
N MET A 1 17.49 10.16 -19.22
CA MET A 1 17.25 11.61 -19.01
C MET A 1 16.57 11.77 -17.67
N THR A 2 17.32 12.18 -16.66
CA THR A 2 16.76 12.65 -15.38
C THR A 2 16.13 14.02 -15.62
N LEU A 3 14.88 14.21 -15.19
CA LEU A 3 14.24 15.52 -15.21
C LEU A 3 15.01 16.48 -14.31
N SER A 4 15.10 17.75 -14.73
CA SER A 4 15.50 18.82 -13.82
C SER A 4 14.56 18.82 -12.62
N THR A 5 15.11 18.94 -11.40
CA THR A 5 14.38 18.88 -10.13
C THR A 5 13.14 19.78 -10.12
N ASN A 6 13.23 20.94 -10.78
CA ASN A 6 12.13 21.90 -10.88
C ASN A 6 10.93 21.36 -11.67
N LYS A 7 11.18 20.65 -12.79
CA LYS A 7 10.12 20.09 -13.64
C LYS A 7 9.40 18.94 -12.94
N ARG A 8 10.15 18.09 -12.22
CA ARG A 8 9.56 17.03 -11.39
C ARG A 8 8.66 17.60 -10.28
N ALA A 9 9.10 18.67 -9.60
CA ALA A 9 8.31 19.33 -8.56
C ALA A 9 7.02 19.97 -9.10
N GLU A 10 7.07 20.56 -10.30
CA GLU A 10 5.88 21.08 -10.98
C GLU A 10 4.89 19.97 -11.33
N GLN A 11 5.35 18.86 -11.89
CA GLN A 11 4.50 17.73 -12.22
C GLN A 11 3.84 17.11 -10.98
N ILE A 12 4.58 17.00 -9.87
CA ILE A 12 4.02 16.58 -8.57
C ILE A 12 2.91 17.55 -8.13
N ARG A 13 3.11 18.86 -8.26
CA ARG A 13 2.07 19.86 -7.92
C ARG A 13 0.82 19.71 -8.78
N GLU A 14 0.96 19.50 -10.09
CA GLU A 14 -0.19 19.31 -10.97
C GLU A 14 -0.93 18.00 -10.66
N LEU A 15 -0.20 16.90 -10.45
CA LEU A 15 -0.82 15.62 -10.10
C LEU A 15 -1.53 15.64 -8.76
N LYS A 16 -1.03 16.39 -7.77
CA LYS A 16 -1.72 16.60 -6.48
C LYS A 16 -3.05 17.35 -6.61
N LYS A 17 -3.27 18.12 -7.68
CA LYS A 17 -4.59 18.74 -7.93
C LYS A 17 -5.61 17.72 -8.41
N ILE A 18 -5.15 16.65 -9.07
CA ILE A 18 -5.97 15.62 -9.69
C ILE A 18 -6.21 14.43 -8.74
N LEU A 19 -5.15 14.03 -8.03
CA LEU A 19 -5.09 12.87 -7.14
C LEU A 19 -5.13 13.31 -5.68
N LYS A 20 -6.04 12.70 -4.93
CA LYS A 20 -6.18 12.87 -3.48
C LYS A 20 -5.93 11.55 -2.77
N PRO A 21 -5.50 11.60 -1.49
CA PRO A 21 -5.50 10.43 -0.65
C PRO A 21 -6.85 9.70 -0.66
N GLY A 22 -6.84 8.39 -0.87
CA GLY A 22 -8.01 7.52 -0.99
C GLY A 22 -8.49 7.24 -2.42
N ASP A 23 -7.95 7.90 -3.43
CA ASP A 23 -8.32 7.66 -4.84
C ASP A 23 -7.91 6.27 -5.32
N THR A 24 -8.70 5.70 -6.23
CA THR A 24 -8.41 4.41 -6.86
C THR A 24 -7.64 4.62 -8.16
N ILE A 25 -6.43 4.09 -8.20
CA ILE A 25 -5.59 3.97 -9.38
C ILE A 25 -5.83 2.58 -9.99
N TYR A 26 -6.08 2.60 -11.29
CA TYR A 26 -6.25 1.40 -12.09
C TYR A 26 -4.95 1.12 -12.83
N THR A 27 -4.57 -0.15 -12.84
CA THR A 27 -3.41 -0.63 -13.58
C THR A 27 -3.81 -1.70 -14.57
N LYS A 28 -3.25 -1.63 -15.77
CA LYS A 28 -3.39 -2.65 -16.80
C LYS A 28 -2.01 -3.14 -17.21
N LEU A 29 -1.83 -4.46 -17.30
CA LEU A 29 -0.59 -5.06 -17.78
C LEU A 29 -0.57 -5.06 -19.31
N ASN A 30 0.32 -4.28 -19.93
CA ASN A 30 0.44 -4.20 -21.39
C ASN A 30 1.44 -5.22 -21.97
N HIS A 31 2.51 -5.52 -21.23
CA HIS A 31 3.54 -6.44 -21.69
C HIS A 31 4.31 -7.08 -20.53
N VAL A 32 4.81 -8.29 -20.75
CA VAL A 32 5.74 -9.00 -19.85
C VAL A 32 6.90 -9.55 -20.68
N SER A 33 8.13 -9.40 -20.21
CA SER A 33 9.28 -10.06 -20.83
C SER A 33 9.18 -11.57 -20.73
N LYS A 34 9.86 -12.29 -21.64
CA LYS A 34 9.92 -13.77 -21.60
C LYS A 34 10.41 -14.33 -20.26
N SER A 35 11.32 -13.62 -19.58
CA SER A 35 11.84 -14.01 -18.27
C SER A 35 10.88 -13.74 -17.10
N GLY A 36 9.79 -13.01 -17.32
CA GLY A 36 8.89 -12.57 -16.24
C GLY A 36 9.49 -11.49 -15.31
N MET A 37 10.73 -11.03 -15.57
CA MET A 37 11.45 -10.06 -14.75
C MET A 37 11.10 -8.60 -15.08
N TYR A 38 10.42 -8.34 -16.19
CA TYR A 38 10.06 -7.01 -16.64
C TYR A 38 8.61 -6.97 -17.10
N ARG A 39 7.89 -5.92 -16.68
CA ARG A 39 6.49 -5.66 -17.00
C ARG A 39 6.35 -4.22 -17.47
N VAL A 40 5.40 -3.99 -18.37
CA VAL A 40 4.98 -2.65 -18.77
C VAL A 40 3.55 -2.46 -18.33
N ILE A 41 3.33 -1.46 -17.48
CA ILE A 41 2.08 -1.25 -16.77
C ILE A 41 1.50 0.10 -17.15
N ASP A 42 0.29 0.07 -17.70
CA ASP A 42 -0.49 1.27 -17.93
C ASP A 42 -1.20 1.69 -16.66
N VAL A 43 -1.19 2.98 -16.36
CA VAL A 43 -1.71 3.56 -15.13
C VAL A 43 -2.70 4.66 -15.49
N PHE A 44 -3.91 4.57 -14.94
CA PHE A 44 -4.96 5.54 -15.18
C PHE A 44 -5.90 5.65 -13.98
N ILE A 45 -6.66 6.74 -13.95
CA ILE A 45 -7.80 6.90 -13.05
C ILE A 45 -9.08 6.93 -13.86
N VAL A 46 -10.18 6.52 -13.27
CA VAL A 46 -11.51 6.67 -13.87
C VAL A 46 -12.24 7.79 -13.13
N ARG A 47 -12.60 8.86 -13.85
CA ARG A 47 -13.35 10.00 -13.32
C ARG A 47 -14.56 10.25 -14.21
N LYS A 48 -15.75 10.35 -13.61
CA LYS A 48 -17.01 10.53 -14.36
C LYS A 48 -17.16 9.52 -15.52
N ASN A 49 -16.76 8.27 -15.27
CA ASN A 49 -16.76 7.17 -16.26
C ASN A 49 -15.78 7.35 -17.45
N GLU A 50 -14.82 8.25 -17.35
CA GLU A 50 -13.79 8.46 -18.37
C GLU A 50 -12.40 8.09 -17.83
N PRO A 51 -11.61 7.27 -18.57
CA PRO A 51 -10.25 6.95 -18.18
C PRO A 51 -9.29 8.10 -18.49
N LEU A 52 -8.62 8.63 -17.47
CA LEU A 52 -7.52 9.56 -17.60
C LEU A 52 -6.19 8.83 -17.41
N ARG A 53 -5.39 8.77 -18.47
CA ARG A 53 -4.10 8.10 -18.48
C ARG A 53 -3.02 8.93 -17.81
N LEU A 54 -2.30 8.32 -16.86
CA LEU A 54 -1.28 8.98 -16.04
C LEU A 54 0.14 8.40 -16.27
N SER A 55 0.26 7.34 -17.07
CA SER A 55 1.49 6.53 -17.24
C SER A 55 2.76 7.33 -17.50
N TRP A 56 2.68 8.37 -18.34
CA TRP A 56 3.84 9.22 -18.63
C TRP A 56 4.32 9.97 -17.38
N SER A 57 3.41 10.69 -16.73
CA SER A 57 3.73 11.48 -15.53
C SER A 57 4.14 10.60 -14.36
N VAL A 58 3.54 9.41 -14.23
CA VAL A 58 3.92 8.41 -13.22
C VAL A 58 5.36 7.95 -13.47
N ALA A 59 5.68 7.50 -14.68
CA ALA A 59 7.03 7.06 -15.04
C ALA A 59 8.11 8.13 -14.78
N GLU A 60 7.76 9.39 -15.05
CA GLU A 60 8.65 10.54 -14.84
C GLU A 60 8.85 10.87 -13.35
N ILE A 61 7.76 10.93 -12.57
CA ILE A 61 7.81 11.28 -11.15
C ILE A 61 8.40 10.16 -10.29
N THR A 62 8.14 8.90 -10.60
CA THR A 62 8.73 7.78 -9.86
C THR A 62 10.17 7.49 -10.30
N GLY A 63 10.55 7.91 -11.51
CA GLY A 63 11.85 7.62 -12.10
C GLY A 63 11.98 6.18 -12.63
N MET A 64 10.90 5.40 -12.62
CA MET A 64 10.88 4.03 -13.14
C MET A 64 11.07 3.98 -14.67
N GLY A 65 10.75 5.08 -15.35
CA GLY A 65 10.92 5.22 -16.80
C GLY A 65 9.73 4.70 -17.59
N TYR A 66 9.63 5.18 -18.84
CA TYR A 66 8.49 4.91 -19.73
C TYR A 66 8.91 4.04 -20.91
N ASP A 67 8.13 3.00 -21.21
CA ASP A 67 8.28 2.16 -22.40
C ASP A 67 7.41 2.71 -23.53
N ARG A 68 8.05 3.26 -24.57
CA ARG A 68 7.37 3.83 -25.75
C ARG A 68 6.86 2.78 -26.74
N LYS A 69 7.30 1.53 -26.62
CA LYS A 69 6.89 0.45 -27.52
C LYS A 69 5.59 -0.19 -27.03
N HIS A 70 5.51 -0.44 -25.73
CA HIS A 70 4.35 -1.07 -25.09
C HIS A 70 3.50 -0.08 -24.28
N GLU A 71 3.83 1.21 -24.38
CA GLU A 71 3.04 2.33 -23.86
C GLU A 71 2.69 2.16 -22.37
N GLY A 72 3.68 2.33 -21.49
CA GLY A 72 3.43 2.28 -20.05
C GLY A 72 4.66 2.46 -19.17
N VAL A 73 4.45 2.39 -17.86
CA VAL A 73 5.49 2.47 -16.84
C VAL A 73 6.29 1.17 -16.82
N LYS A 74 7.61 1.29 -16.83
CA LYS A 74 8.53 0.16 -16.70
C LYS A 74 8.53 -0.35 -15.27
N ALA A 75 8.37 -1.65 -15.09
CA ALA A 75 8.35 -2.26 -13.77
C ALA A 75 9.17 -3.55 -13.79
N SER A 76 10.31 -3.56 -13.11
CA SER A 76 11.21 -4.71 -13.02
C SER A 76 11.13 -5.40 -11.66
N GLY A 77 11.22 -6.73 -11.63
CA GLY A 77 11.18 -7.53 -10.41
C GLY A 77 10.47 -8.88 -10.62
N CYS A 78 10.54 -9.74 -9.60
CA CYS A 78 9.86 -11.02 -9.55
C CYS A 78 9.21 -11.23 -8.17
N GLY A 79 8.18 -12.10 -8.12
CA GLY A 79 7.57 -12.54 -6.87
C GLY A 79 6.66 -11.52 -6.16
N MET A 80 6.33 -10.40 -6.81
CA MET A 80 5.49 -9.34 -6.25
C MET A 80 4.46 -8.81 -7.25
N ASP A 81 3.43 -8.13 -6.75
CA ASP A 81 2.46 -7.40 -7.56
C ASP A 81 3.11 -6.09 -8.05
N MET A 82 3.52 -6.05 -9.31
CA MET A 82 4.15 -4.87 -9.89
C MET A 82 3.18 -3.73 -10.15
N GLY A 83 1.88 -4.00 -10.30
CA GLY A 83 0.87 -2.95 -10.42
C GLY A 83 0.77 -2.18 -9.11
N TYR A 84 0.75 -2.92 -8.00
CA TYR A 84 0.81 -2.36 -6.66
C TYR A 84 2.08 -1.55 -6.43
N GLU A 85 3.25 -2.07 -6.83
CA GLU A 85 4.52 -1.34 -6.68
C GLU A 85 4.51 0.01 -7.40
N VAL A 86 3.97 0.08 -8.62
CA VAL A 86 3.87 1.35 -9.35
C VAL A 86 2.97 2.34 -8.60
N VAL A 87 1.84 1.87 -8.05
CA VAL A 87 0.93 2.71 -7.23
C VAL A 87 1.59 3.13 -5.92
N TYR A 88 2.36 2.24 -5.29
CA TYR A 88 3.10 2.51 -4.07
C TYR A 88 4.15 3.60 -4.28
N GLN A 89 4.97 3.48 -5.33
CA GLN A 89 5.99 4.48 -5.68
C GLN A 89 5.35 5.83 -6.03
N LEU A 90 4.21 5.82 -6.73
CA LEU A 90 3.45 7.03 -7.01
C LEU A 90 2.94 7.69 -5.72
N SER A 91 2.34 6.91 -4.83
CA SER A 91 1.85 7.38 -3.53
C SER A 91 2.98 7.98 -2.71
N HIS A 92 4.13 7.31 -2.65
CA HIS A 92 5.31 7.79 -1.94
C HIS A 92 5.84 9.10 -2.53
N ALA A 93 5.95 9.18 -3.86
CA ALA A 93 6.45 10.37 -4.53
C ALA A 93 5.52 11.60 -4.40
N LEU A 94 4.20 11.37 -4.28
CA LEU A 94 3.24 12.44 -4.08
C LEU A 94 3.10 12.82 -2.60
N PHE A 95 2.93 11.85 -1.71
CA PHE A 95 2.43 12.12 -0.36
C PHE A 95 3.46 11.87 0.76
N GLY A 96 4.64 11.32 0.47
CA GLY A 96 5.82 11.36 1.34
C GLY A 96 5.79 10.54 2.63
N ASP A 97 4.63 10.22 3.19
CA ASP A 97 4.54 9.69 4.57
C ASP A 97 4.50 8.15 4.65
N GLY A 98 4.50 7.46 3.50
CA GLY A 98 4.53 5.99 3.44
C GLY A 98 3.42 5.33 4.28
N TYR A 99 3.61 4.05 4.61
CA TYR A 99 2.75 3.34 5.57
C TYR A 99 3.28 3.50 6.98
N LYS A 100 2.55 4.17 7.87
CA LYS A 100 2.92 4.24 9.27
C LYS A 100 2.75 2.87 9.91
N CYS A 101 3.87 2.29 10.32
CA CYS A 101 3.88 0.99 10.95
C CYS A 101 3.05 1.02 12.25
N LYS A 102 2.02 0.16 12.34
CA LYS A 102 1.09 0.11 13.48
C LYS A 102 1.68 -0.47 14.76
N GLY A 103 2.92 -0.94 14.71
CA GLY A 103 3.63 -1.49 15.87
C GLY A 103 3.90 -0.42 16.93
N SER A 104 3.69 -0.78 18.19
CA SER A 104 4.02 0.07 19.32
C SER A 104 5.54 0.33 19.37
N LYS A 105 5.91 1.61 19.55
CA LYS A 105 7.32 2.07 19.71
C LYS A 105 8.25 1.78 18.51
N GLY A 106 7.73 1.79 17.29
CA GLY A 106 8.55 1.64 16.07
C GLY A 106 9.10 0.23 15.84
N LYS A 107 8.62 -0.77 16.61
CA LYS A 107 8.90 -2.18 16.38
C LYS A 107 7.62 -2.85 15.88
N CYS A 108 7.59 -3.18 14.60
CA CYS A 108 6.51 -3.98 14.04
C CYS A 108 6.89 -5.46 14.12
N PRO A 109 6.14 -6.28 14.87
CA PRO A 109 6.22 -7.72 14.70
C PRO A 109 5.90 -8.04 13.24
N SER A 110 6.66 -8.93 12.59
CA SER A 110 6.49 -9.26 11.16
C SER A 110 5.04 -9.64 10.78
N ASN A 111 4.24 -10.06 11.76
CA ASN A 111 2.82 -10.39 11.61
C ASN A 111 1.87 -9.18 11.49
N TYR A 112 2.34 -7.93 11.64
CA TYR A 112 1.55 -6.72 11.37
C TYR A 112 1.74 -6.20 9.93
N HIS A 113 2.46 -6.95 9.09
CA HIS A 113 2.66 -6.67 7.66
C HIS A 113 1.91 -7.67 6.75
N VAL A 114 0.94 -8.44 7.28
CA VAL A 114 0.17 -9.42 6.48
C VAL A 114 -1.22 -8.88 6.12
N ASN A 115 -1.35 -8.44 4.87
CA ASN A 115 -2.52 -7.81 4.25
C ASN A 115 -3.79 -8.69 4.07
N HIS A 116 -4.09 -9.68 4.94
CA HIS A 116 -5.26 -10.55 4.67
C HIS A 116 -5.72 -11.46 5.80
N ARG A 117 -5.14 -11.43 7.00
CA ARG A 117 -5.62 -12.35 8.04
C ARG A 117 -6.84 -11.78 8.76
N SER A 118 -7.92 -12.54 8.74
CA SER A 118 -9.08 -12.37 9.63
C SER A 118 -8.71 -12.52 11.11
N VAL A 119 -7.52 -13.07 11.40
CA VAL A 119 -7.02 -13.31 12.75
C VAL A 119 -5.54 -12.92 12.89
N VAL A 120 -5.19 -12.14 13.91
CA VAL A 120 -3.79 -11.76 14.21
C VAL A 120 -3.28 -12.54 15.42
N ARG A 121 -1.96 -12.76 15.50
CA ARG A 121 -1.36 -13.42 16.67
C ARG A 121 -1.51 -12.49 17.87
N CYS A 122 -1.95 -13.02 19.00
CA CYS A 122 -2.12 -12.23 20.23
C CYS A 122 -0.80 -11.49 20.58
N PRO A 123 -0.81 -10.15 20.79
CA PRO A 123 0.39 -9.35 21.00
C PRO A 123 1.24 -9.80 22.20
N ASN A 124 0.61 -10.39 23.21
CA ASN A 124 1.23 -10.76 24.47
C ASN A 124 1.60 -12.24 24.59
N TRP A 125 1.55 -13.02 23.50
CA TRP A 125 1.95 -14.43 23.43
C TRP A 125 1.64 -15.21 24.73
N CYS A 126 0.35 -15.30 25.10
CA CYS A 126 -0.07 -16.13 26.23
C CYS A 126 0.23 -17.59 25.90
N ARG A 127 1.39 -18.09 26.34
CA ARG A 127 1.71 -19.51 26.35
C ARG A 127 0.94 -20.09 27.52
N THR A 128 0.03 -21.02 27.19
CA THR A 128 -0.73 -21.88 28.09
C THR A 128 -1.83 -21.24 28.94
N SER A 129 -2.85 -22.06 29.20
CA SER A 129 -4.16 -21.77 29.82
C SER A 129 -4.11 -21.42 31.31
N GLU A 130 -2.92 -21.25 31.88
CA GLU A 130 -2.71 -21.06 33.32
C GLU A 130 -2.46 -19.58 33.70
N ASP A 131 -2.01 -18.74 32.77
CA ASP A 131 -1.73 -17.31 33.00
C ASP A 131 -2.96 -16.39 32.81
N LYS A 132 -4.05 -16.67 33.53
CA LYS A 132 -5.33 -15.92 33.47
C LYS A 132 -5.27 -14.49 34.05
N THR A 133 -4.11 -14.02 34.50
CA THR A 133 -3.93 -12.69 35.11
C THR A 133 -3.48 -11.61 34.12
N HIS A 134 -3.12 -11.99 32.87
CA HIS A 134 -2.68 -11.03 31.86
C HIS A 134 -3.85 -10.15 31.37
N ARG A 135 -3.74 -8.85 31.65
CA ARG A 135 -4.61 -7.82 31.10
C ARG A 135 -3.92 -7.13 29.93
N VAL A 136 -4.70 -6.79 28.91
CA VAL A 136 -4.27 -6.03 27.74
C VAL A 136 -4.79 -4.62 27.92
N TYR A 137 -3.88 -3.65 27.91
CA TYR A 137 -4.23 -2.24 27.93
C TYR A 137 -4.85 -1.86 26.57
N ASP A 138 -6.14 -1.60 26.56
CA ASP A 138 -6.87 -1.09 25.41
C ASP A 138 -6.70 0.43 25.33
N THR A 139 -6.09 0.90 24.25
CA THR A 139 -5.83 2.33 24.03
C THR A 139 -7.07 3.12 23.65
N ASP A 140 -8.13 2.45 23.17
CA ASP A 140 -9.36 3.12 22.77
C ASP A 140 -10.29 3.32 23.97
N THR A 141 -10.22 2.43 24.97
CA THR A 141 -11.04 2.52 26.19
C THR A 141 -10.23 2.92 27.43
N GLU A 142 -8.91 3.11 27.31
CA GLU A 142 -7.96 3.35 28.40
C GLU A 142 -8.06 2.35 29.57
N ASN A 143 -8.51 1.13 29.27
CA ASN A 143 -8.83 0.12 30.28
C ASN A 143 -8.04 -1.17 30.07
N ASP A 144 -7.75 -1.82 31.20
CA ASP A 144 -7.12 -3.14 31.21
C ASP A 144 -8.16 -4.25 31.02
N ILE A 145 -8.22 -4.82 29.82
CA ILE A 145 -9.16 -5.88 29.45
C ILE A 145 -8.52 -7.25 29.67
N PRO A 146 -9.20 -8.21 30.34
CA PRO A 146 -8.65 -9.56 30.52
C PRO A 146 -8.43 -10.27 29.17
N CYS A 147 -7.25 -10.89 29.00
CA CYS A 147 -6.92 -11.64 27.80
C CYS A 147 -7.74 -12.95 27.73
N THR A 148 -8.73 -13.01 26.84
CA THR A 148 -9.65 -14.17 26.69
C THR A 148 -9.21 -15.17 25.63
N CYS A 149 -8.06 -14.96 24.96
CA CYS A 149 -7.78 -15.59 23.66
C CYS A 149 -7.25 -17.03 23.68
N GLY A 150 -7.19 -17.71 24.83
CA GLY A 150 -6.95 -19.17 24.94
C GLY A 150 -5.65 -19.71 24.33
N GLY A 151 -4.73 -18.85 23.91
CA GLY A 151 -3.56 -19.20 23.11
C GLY A 151 -3.81 -19.12 21.61
N GLY A 152 -3.04 -18.27 20.93
CA GLY A 152 -2.83 -18.36 19.50
C GLY A 152 -3.20 -17.10 18.72
N TYR A 153 -4.49 -16.80 18.57
CA TYR A 153 -4.96 -15.82 17.60
C TYR A 153 -6.24 -15.13 18.05
N ILE A 154 -6.32 -13.82 17.86
CA ILE A 154 -7.53 -13.00 18.09
C ILE A 154 -8.12 -12.57 16.74
N PRO A 155 -9.44 -12.33 16.64
CA PRO A 155 -10.01 -11.64 15.48
C PRO A 155 -9.20 -10.38 15.20
N ASN A 156 -8.85 -10.16 13.94
CA ASN A 156 -8.14 -8.94 13.56
C ASN A 156 -9.07 -7.76 13.90
N PRO A 157 -8.73 -6.90 14.89
CA PRO A 157 -9.58 -5.77 15.29
C PRO A 157 -9.78 -4.78 14.14
N GLU A 158 -8.92 -4.84 13.12
CA GLU A 158 -8.97 -4.01 11.91
C GLU A 158 -9.77 -4.68 10.77
N GLY A 159 -10.26 -5.91 10.99
CA GLY A 159 -10.96 -6.72 10.00
C GLY A 159 -10.03 -7.28 8.90
N PRO A 160 -10.50 -8.24 8.08
CA PRO A 160 -9.82 -8.58 6.84
C PRO A 160 -10.02 -7.39 5.89
N GLU A 161 -9.12 -6.40 5.94
CA GLU A 161 -9.23 -5.23 5.08
C GLU A 161 -9.39 -5.66 3.61
N GLN A 162 -10.58 -5.46 3.04
CA GLN A 162 -10.87 -5.70 1.63
C GLN A 162 -10.22 -4.61 0.77
N PHE A 163 -8.90 -4.43 0.76
CA PHE A 163 -8.20 -3.45 -0.11
C PHE A 163 -8.85 -2.04 -0.17
N ASN A 164 -9.67 -1.69 0.83
CA ASN A 164 -10.32 -0.40 1.00
C ASN A 164 -9.48 0.34 2.04
N LEU A 165 -8.20 0.50 1.69
CA LEU A 165 -7.20 1.23 2.46
C LEU A 165 -7.58 2.72 2.45
N ILE A 166 -8.54 3.10 3.27
CA ILE A 166 -8.74 4.47 3.72
C ILE A 166 -8.08 4.53 5.09
N HIS A 167 -6.75 4.60 5.13
CA HIS A 167 -6.07 5.02 6.34
C HIS A 167 -5.59 6.44 6.16
N LYS A 168 -5.90 7.31 7.12
CA LYS A 168 -5.31 8.65 7.22
C LYS A 168 -3.78 8.60 7.26
N ASP A 169 -3.21 7.45 7.61
CA ASP A 169 -1.81 7.29 7.98
C ASP A 169 -1.07 6.17 7.25
N GLY A 170 -1.51 5.69 6.06
CA GLY A 170 -0.70 4.63 5.46
C GLY A 170 -0.66 4.29 3.97
N TYR A 171 -1.71 4.52 3.18
CA TYR A 171 -1.55 4.48 1.72
C TYR A 171 -2.48 5.53 1.12
N ALA A 172 -1.91 6.49 0.39
CA ALA A 172 -2.71 7.56 -0.18
C ALA A 172 -3.45 7.10 -1.46
N LEU A 173 -3.10 6.00 -2.10
CA LEU A 173 -3.74 5.55 -3.33
C LEU A 173 -4.12 4.07 -3.25
N ARG A 174 -5.33 3.72 -3.69
CA ARG A 174 -5.77 2.32 -3.84
C ARG A 174 -5.35 1.79 -5.19
N HIS A 175 -5.04 0.50 -5.25
CA HIS A 175 -4.69 -0.20 -6.47
C HIS A 175 -5.83 -1.14 -6.88
N ARG A 176 -6.16 -1.15 -8.18
CA ARG A 176 -7.09 -2.11 -8.77
C ARG A 176 -6.60 -2.56 -10.15
N TRP A 177 -6.58 -3.86 -10.37
CA TRP A 177 -6.33 -4.44 -11.68
C TRP A 177 -7.58 -4.32 -12.57
N LEU A 178 -7.38 -3.92 -13.83
CA LEU A 178 -8.37 -4.09 -14.91
C LEU A 178 -7.95 -5.21 -15.86
#